data_AF-A0A962VDN6-F1
#
_entry.id   AF-A0A962VDN6-F1
#
_cell.length_a   1.000
_cell.length_b   1.000
_cell.length_c   1.000
_cell.angle_alpha   90.00
_cell.angle_beta   90.00
_cell.angle_gamma   90.00
#
_symmetry.space_group_name_H-M   'P 1'
#
loop_
_entity.id
_entity.type
_entity.pdbx_description
1 polymer ?
#
loop_
_entity_poly.entity_id
_entity_poly.type
_entity_poly.pdbx_seq_one_letter_code
_entity_poly.pdbx_strand_id
1 'polypeptide(L)'
;MHNINEIKRFRDRYQMFSRTLKKQRFYEFRHRFGHLKSGYTALQNSLAQQRRVTGQGFNLFHLLDIARSELSHSRMLADLLNPYGSHAQGELFLKGFLTLLQQRIPNDCILPAAGPNWRIRTEFWAGEQGRLDIVIEHFQEPKTIIVIENKIDAGLQADQLIRYANWLENYRSDYQSHLVYLTPTGN
;
A
#
# COMPACT_ATOMS: atom_id res chain seq x y z
N MET A 1 66.85 2.70 -45.93
CA MET A 1 65.66 3.58 -46.06
C MET A 1 64.35 2.85 -46.40
N HIS A 2 64.36 1.62 -46.94
CA HIS A 2 63.13 0.89 -47.35
C HIS A 2 62.20 0.51 -46.16
N ASN A 3 62.78 0.01 -45.07
CA ASN A 3 62.06 -0.53 -43.90
C ASN A 3 61.23 0.54 -43.12
N ILE A 4 61.72 1.79 -43.04
CA ILE A 4 61.01 2.88 -42.35
C ILE A 4 59.72 3.28 -43.08
N ASN A 5 59.72 3.22 -44.41
CA ASN A 5 58.53 3.54 -45.20
C ASN A 5 57.46 2.42 -45.12
N GLU A 6 57.87 1.17 -45.00
CA GLU A 6 56.96 0.05 -44.78
C GLU A 6 56.30 0.11 -43.40
N ILE A 7 57.06 0.46 -42.36
CA ILE A 7 56.53 0.64 -40.99
C ILE A 7 55.53 1.80 -40.95
N LYS A 8 55.81 2.93 -41.61
CA LYS A 8 54.86 4.05 -41.72
C LYS A 8 53.57 3.61 -42.44
N ARG A 9 53.68 2.93 -43.59
CA ARG A 9 52.52 2.40 -44.32
C ARG A 9 51.71 1.41 -43.50
N PHE A 10 52.37 0.54 -42.73
CA PHE A 10 51.69 -0.39 -41.83
C PHE A 10 50.92 0.35 -40.72
N ARG A 11 51.57 1.30 -40.05
CA ARG A 11 50.93 2.13 -39.01
C ARG A 11 49.70 2.86 -39.53
N ASP A 12 49.80 3.48 -40.70
CA ASP A 12 48.71 4.26 -41.28
C ASP A 12 47.54 3.34 -41.69
N ARG A 13 47.82 2.15 -42.24
CA ARG A 13 46.80 1.11 -42.50
C ARG A 13 46.16 0.60 -41.22
N TYR A 14 46.93 0.35 -40.16
CA TYR A 14 46.41 -0.10 -38.88
C TYR A 14 45.51 0.97 -38.23
N GLN A 15 45.91 2.25 -38.29
CA GLN A 15 45.09 3.36 -37.81
C GLN A 15 43.78 3.49 -38.61
N MET A 16 43.85 3.36 -39.95
CA MET A 16 42.66 3.37 -40.80
C MET A 16 41.73 2.19 -40.49
N PHE A 17 42.27 0.97 -40.38
CA PHE A 17 41.53 -0.23 -40.00
C PHE A 17 40.86 -0.09 -38.62
N SER A 18 41.59 0.40 -37.62
CA SER A 18 41.07 0.65 -36.27
C SER A 18 39.93 1.68 -36.27
N ARG A 19 40.05 2.76 -37.07
CA ARG A 19 38.98 3.75 -37.25
C ARG A 19 37.75 3.12 -37.91
N THR A 20 37.93 2.30 -38.93
CA THR A 20 36.84 1.59 -39.61
C THR A 20 36.11 0.63 -38.66
N LEU A 21 36.85 -0.17 -37.88
CA LEU A 21 36.26 -1.07 -36.87
C LEU A 21 35.46 -0.31 -35.80
N LYS A 22 35.97 0.83 -35.30
CA LYS A 22 35.23 1.67 -34.34
C LYS A 22 33.92 2.20 -34.96
N LYS A 23 33.97 2.65 -36.22
CA LYS A 23 32.80 3.14 -36.94
C LYS A 23 31.75 2.03 -37.13
N GLN A 24 32.18 0.83 -37.51
CA GLN A 24 31.31 -0.33 -37.70
C GLN A 24 30.65 -0.76 -36.37
N ARG A 25 31.43 -0.89 -35.29
CA ARG A 25 30.89 -1.18 -33.94
C ARG A 25 29.88 -0.13 -33.48
N PHE A 26 30.11 1.14 -33.80
CA PHE A 26 29.17 2.22 -33.50
C PHE A 26 27.87 2.11 -34.32
N TYR A 27 27.94 1.77 -35.61
CA TYR A 27 26.74 1.53 -36.42
C TYR A 27 25.94 0.32 -35.92
N GLU A 28 26.61 -0.80 -35.61
CA GLU A 28 25.97 -1.99 -35.03
C GLU A 28 25.33 -1.69 -33.67
N PHE A 29 25.99 -0.91 -32.82
CA PHE A 29 25.43 -0.43 -31.56
C PHE A 29 24.19 0.43 -31.79
N ARG A 30 24.27 1.45 -32.66
CA ARG A 30 23.12 2.31 -32.98
C ARG A 30 21.94 1.53 -33.55
N HIS A 31 22.19 0.56 -34.40
CA HIS A 31 21.15 -0.30 -34.97
C HIS A 31 20.47 -1.15 -33.88
N ARG A 32 21.25 -1.85 -33.05
CA ARG A 32 20.71 -2.64 -31.92
C ARG A 32 19.97 -1.76 -30.91
N PHE A 33 20.49 -0.58 -30.60
CA PHE A 33 19.84 0.37 -29.70
C PHE A 33 18.55 0.93 -30.29
N GLY A 34 18.49 1.12 -31.62
CA GLY A 34 17.26 1.48 -32.33
C GLY A 34 16.14 0.47 -32.12
N HIS A 35 16.45 -0.83 -32.25
CA HIS A 35 15.50 -1.92 -31.99
C HIS A 35 15.08 -2.02 -30.51
N LEU A 36 16.03 -1.82 -29.59
CA LEU A 36 15.71 -1.77 -28.16
C LEU A 36 14.77 -0.60 -27.83
N LYS A 37 15.03 0.57 -28.42
CA LYS A 37 14.19 1.75 -28.25
C LYS A 37 12.79 1.54 -28.83
N SER A 38 12.68 0.97 -30.03
CA SER A 38 11.36 0.68 -30.63
C SER A 38 10.59 -0.36 -29.83
N GLY A 39 11.25 -1.41 -29.35
CA GLY A 39 10.65 -2.41 -28.45
C GLY A 39 10.17 -1.79 -27.13
N TYR A 40 10.98 -0.95 -26.51
CA TYR A 40 10.60 -0.21 -25.30
C TYR A 40 9.40 0.70 -25.54
N THR A 41 9.38 1.47 -26.64
CA THR A 41 8.24 2.33 -26.99
C THR A 41 6.97 1.50 -27.23
N ALA A 42 7.06 0.37 -27.93
CA ALA A 42 5.93 -0.51 -28.15
C ALA A 42 5.38 -1.07 -26.82
N LEU A 43 6.26 -1.46 -25.89
CA LEU A 43 5.86 -1.91 -24.55
C LEU A 43 5.15 -0.80 -23.77
N GLN A 44 5.71 0.42 -23.75
CA GLN A 44 5.08 1.57 -23.08
C GLN A 44 3.70 1.87 -23.66
N ASN A 45 3.55 1.82 -24.99
CA ASN A 45 2.26 2.02 -25.66
C ASN A 45 1.25 0.92 -25.30
N SER A 46 1.69 -0.35 -25.27
CA SER A 46 0.85 -1.47 -24.86
C SER A 46 0.39 -1.33 -23.41
N LEU A 47 1.30 -0.96 -22.49
CA LEU A 47 0.96 -0.70 -21.09
C LEU A 47 -0.02 0.47 -20.96
N ALA A 48 0.19 1.57 -21.69
CA ALA A 48 -0.72 2.70 -21.69
C ALA A 48 -2.12 2.32 -22.21
N GLN A 49 -2.19 1.50 -23.27
CA GLN A 49 -3.44 1.01 -23.80
C GLN A 49 -4.15 0.08 -22.82
N GLN A 50 -3.42 -0.82 -22.16
CA GLN A 50 -3.98 -1.66 -21.10
C GLN A 50 -4.56 -0.81 -19.97
N ARG A 51 -3.79 0.16 -19.46
CA ARG A 51 -4.26 1.09 -18.41
C ARG A 51 -5.52 1.86 -18.82
N ARG A 52 -5.66 2.25 -20.08
CA ARG A 52 -6.87 2.92 -20.60
C ARG A 52 -8.10 2.02 -20.57
N VAL A 53 -7.94 0.74 -20.89
CA VAL A 53 -9.05 -0.22 -20.95
C VAL A 53 -9.43 -0.72 -19.55
N THR A 54 -8.44 -0.97 -18.70
CA THR A 54 -8.65 -1.57 -17.37
C THR A 54 -8.79 -0.54 -16.24
N GLY A 55 -8.43 0.73 -16.49
CA GLY A 55 -8.31 1.74 -15.43
C GLY A 55 -7.12 1.51 -14.51
N GLN A 56 -6.20 0.59 -14.84
CA GLN A 56 -5.07 0.26 -13.97
C GLN A 56 -4.19 1.49 -13.75
N GLY A 57 -4.01 1.86 -12.48
CA GLY A 57 -3.31 3.09 -12.07
C GLY A 57 -4.23 4.26 -11.71
N PHE A 58 -5.54 4.17 -11.97
CA PHE A 58 -6.50 5.07 -11.36
C PHE A 58 -6.58 4.78 -9.86
N ASN A 59 -6.43 5.82 -9.04
CA ASN A 59 -6.55 5.72 -7.59
C ASN A 59 -7.30 6.97 -7.09
N LEU A 60 -8.52 6.75 -6.60
CA LEU A 60 -9.38 7.81 -6.11
C LEU A 60 -8.72 8.61 -4.97
N PHE A 61 -7.96 7.96 -4.09
CA PHE A 61 -7.28 8.64 -2.98
C PHE A 61 -6.16 9.55 -3.45
N HIS A 62 -5.43 9.17 -4.51
CA HIS A 62 -4.43 10.06 -5.12
C HIS A 62 -5.10 11.23 -5.84
N LEU A 63 -6.23 10.98 -6.51
CA LEU A 63 -6.99 12.04 -7.19
C LEU A 63 -7.49 13.11 -6.22
N LEU A 64 -7.95 12.69 -5.04
CA LEU A 64 -8.46 13.57 -3.99
C LEU A 64 -7.36 14.13 -3.06
N ASP A 65 -6.09 13.82 -3.33
CA ASP A 65 -4.93 14.19 -2.49
C ASP A 65 -5.04 13.73 -1.02
N ILE A 66 -5.71 12.59 -0.80
CA ILE A 66 -5.89 11.97 0.52
C ILE A 66 -5.17 10.63 0.65
N ALA A 67 -4.36 10.23 -0.34
CA ALA A 67 -3.68 8.94 -0.38
C ALA A 67 -2.79 8.66 0.84
N ARG A 68 -2.33 9.70 1.54
CA ARG A 68 -1.54 9.60 2.78
C ARG A 68 -2.29 10.12 4.01
N SER A 69 -3.56 10.46 3.87
CA SER A 69 -4.37 11.01 4.95
C SER A 69 -4.96 9.88 5.79
N GLU A 70 -4.25 9.48 6.84
CA GLU A 70 -4.73 8.51 7.85
C GLU A 70 -6.12 8.89 8.36
N LEU A 71 -6.35 10.18 8.62
CA LEU A 71 -7.65 10.71 9.05
C LEU A 71 -8.78 10.46 8.04
N SER A 72 -8.55 10.74 6.75
CA SER A 72 -9.56 10.53 5.71
C SER A 72 -9.88 9.05 5.54
N HIS A 73 -8.86 8.20 5.60
CA HIS A 73 -9.04 6.76 5.57
C HIS A 73 -9.80 6.24 6.79
N SER A 74 -9.52 6.75 8.00
CA SER A 74 -10.26 6.37 9.21
C SER A 74 -11.75 6.73 9.10
N ARG A 75 -12.07 7.91 8.56
CA ARG A 75 -13.47 8.30 8.29
C ARG A 75 -14.15 7.39 7.29
N MET A 76 -13.47 7.06 6.19
CA MET A 76 -14.00 6.14 5.18
C MET A 76 -14.23 4.73 5.76
N LEU A 77 -13.25 4.17 6.46
CA LEU A 77 -13.36 2.85 7.07
C LEU A 77 -14.47 2.82 8.12
N ALA A 78 -14.57 3.86 8.96
CA ALA A 78 -15.65 3.94 9.94
C ALA A 78 -17.03 4.03 9.31
N ASP A 79 -17.19 4.77 8.20
CA ASP A 79 -18.45 4.79 7.46
C ASP A 79 -18.77 3.41 6.89
N LEU A 80 -17.81 2.74 6.24
CA LEU A 80 -18.00 1.38 5.71
C LEU A 80 -18.36 0.37 6.80
N LEU A 81 -17.70 0.43 7.96
CA LEU A 81 -17.92 -0.51 9.05
C LEU A 81 -19.20 -0.23 9.84
N ASN A 82 -19.84 0.92 9.64
CA ASN A 82 -21.09 1.27 10.30
C ASN A 82 -22.27 0.66 9.54
N PRO A 83 -23.09 -0.23 10.13
CA PRO A 83 -24.29 -0.76 9.47
C PRO A 83 -25.28 0.31 8.98
N TYR A 84 -25.21 1.50 9.58
CA TYR A 84 -25.99 2.69 9.23
C TYR A 84 -25.18 3.77 8.51
N GLY A 85 -24.02 3.40 7.95
CA GLY A 85 -23.15 4.29 7.19
C GLY A 85 -23.76 4.75 5.87
N SER A 86 -23.15 5.77 5.28
CA SER A 86 -23.63 6.41 4.05
C SER A 86 -23.66 5.48 2.83
N HIS A 87 -22.91 4.39 2.88
CA HIS A 87 -22.84 3.37 1.83
C HIS A 87 -24.13 2.54 1.64
N ALA A 88 -25.08 2.56 2.59
CA ALA A 88 -26.40 1.92 2.48
C ALA A 88 -26.39 0.41 2.15
N GLN A 89 -25.34 -0.32 2.55
CA GLN A 89 -25.20 -1.78 2.35
C GLN A 89 -25.49 -2.58 3.63
N GLY A 90 -26.10 -1.94 4.64
CA GLY A 90 -26.33 -2.56 5.94
C GLY A 90 -25.04 -3.12 6.54
N GLU A 91 -25.11 -4.35 7.05
CA GLU A 91 -24.01 -5.00 7.76
C GLU A 91 -22.93 -5.61 6.86
N LEU A 92 -23.00 -5.46 5.52
CA LEU A 92 -22.15 -6.18 4.57
C LEU A 92 -20.66 -6.06 4.88
N PHE A 93 -20.16 -4.84 5.03
CA PHE A 93 -18.75 -4.57 5.27
C PHE A 93 -18.32 -4.95 6.68
N LEU A 94 -19.15 -4.65 7.70
CA LEU A 94 -18.88 -5.05 9.08
C LEU A 94 -18.79 -6.57 9.20
N LYS A 95 -19.73 -7.30 8.60
CA LYS A 95 -19.72 -8.77 8.57
C LYS A 95 -18.46 -9.31 7.90
N GLY A 96 -18.06 -8.75 6.76
CA GLY A 96 -16.81 -9.11 6.09
C GLY A 96 -15.58 -8.88 6.98
N PHE A 97 -15.51 -7.70 7.61
CA PHE A 97 -14.43 -7.34 8.52
C PHE A 97 -14.34 -8.28 9.74
N LEU A 98 -15.46 -8.52 10.44
CA LEU A 98 -15.49 -9.41 11.60
C LEU A 98 -15.14 -10.85 11.22
N THR A 99 -15.56 -11.32 10.04
CA THR A 99 -15.19 -12.65 9.53
C THR A 99 -13.68 -12.78 9.32
N LEU A 100 -13.06 -11.76 8.71
CA LEU A 100 -11.60 -11.72 8.51
C LEU A 100 -10.85 -11.60 9.84
N LEU A 101 -11.35 -10.80 10.77
CA LEU A 101 -10.73 -10.63 12.08
C LEU A 101 -10.81 -11.91 12.91
N GLN A 102 -11.94 -12.62 12.87
CA GLN A 102 -12.11 -13.91 13.56
C GLN A 102 -11.07 -14.95 13.12
N GLN A 103 -10.61 -14.90 11.87
CA GLN A 103 -9.56 -15.79 11.34
C GLN A 103 -8.15 -15.42 11.82
N ARG A 104 -7.98 -14.23 12.41
CA ARG A 104 -6.68 -13.68 12.86
C ARG A 104 -6.54 -13.66 14.39
N ILE A 105 -7.62 -13.90 15.13
CA ILE A 105 -7.60 -13.97 16.60
C ILE A 105 -7.57 -15.43 17.08
N PRO A 106 -7.19 -15.69 18.34
CA PRO A 106 -7.25 -17.02 18.94
C PRO A 106 -8.65 -17.65 18.88
N ASN A 107 -8.74 -18.97 18.68
CA ASN A 107 -10.01 -19.69 18.49
C ASN A 107 -10.93 -19.69 19.73
N ASP A 108 -10.36 -19.47 20.91
CA ASP A 108 -11.08 -19.31 22.18
C ASP A 108 -11.73 -17.93 22.33
N CYS A 109 -11.36 -16.96 21.49
CA CYS A 109 -12.03 -15.67 21.36
C CYS A 109 -13.11 -15.74 20.28
N ILE A 110 -14.36 -15.39 20.62
CA ILE A 110 -15.48 -15.38 19.66
C ILE A 110 -15.99 -13.96 19.51
N LEU A 111 -15.94 -13.43 18.28
CA LEU A 111 -16.54 -12.14 17.97
C LEU A 111 -18.06 -12.26 17.81
N PRO A 112 -18.84 -11.28 18.30
CA PRO A 112 -20.25 -11.17 18.00
C PRO A 112 -20.49 -11.08 16.48
N ALA A 113 -21.63 -11.57 16.03
CA ALA A 113 -22.05 -11.35 14.65
C ALA A 113 -22.26 -9.85 14.36
N ALA A 114 -22.14 -9.46 13.09
CA ALA A 114 -22.58 -8.14 12.66
C ALA A 114 -24.08 -7.95 12.99
N GLY A 115 -24.46 -6.71 13.27
CA GLY A 115 -25.78 -6.42 13.84
C GLY A 115 -25.98 -4.95 14.18
N PRO A 116 -27.15 -4.58 14.71
CA PRO A 116 -27.47 -3.20 15.13
C PRO A 116 -26.76 -2.77 16.42
N ASN A 117 -26.19 -3.72 17.17
CA ASN A 117 -25.60 -3.48 18.50
C ASN A 117 -24.15 -2.98 18.44
N TRP A 118 -23.67 -2.60 17.27
CA TRP A 118 -22.34 -2.09 17.04
C TRP A 118 -22.37 -0.56 16.94
N ARG A 119 -21.43 0.10 17.61
CA ARG A 119 -21.18 1.55 17.48
C ARG A 119 -19.76 1.78 17.01
N ILE A 120 -19.63 2.56 15.94
CA ILE A 120 -18.36 2.91 15.33
C ILE A 120 -18.10 4.39 15.57
N ARG A 121 -16.92 4.74 16.05
CA ARG A 121 -16.48 6.12 16.29
C ARG A 121 -15.09 6.34 15.74
N THR A 122 -14.85 7.49 15.14
CA THR A 122 -13.51 7.94 14.75
C THR A 122 -12.97 8.97 15.71
N GLU A 123 -11.64 9.13 15.73
CA GLU A 123 -10.97 10.21 16.46
C GLU A 123 -11.37 10.24 17.95
N PHE A 124 -11.56 9.06 18.55
CA PHE A 124 -12.06 8.94 19.91
C PHE A 124 -11.00 9.45 20.89
N TRP A 125 -11.38 10.43 21.71
CA TRP A 125 -10.51 10.98 22.74
C TRP A 125 -10.50 10.10 23.99
N ALA A 126 -9.37 9.44 24.24
CA ALA A 126 -9.11 8.54 25.36
C ALA A 126 -8.41 9.25 26.55
N GLY A 127 -8.51 10.58 26.62
CA GLY A 127 -7.88 11.38 27.68
C GLY A 127 -6.36 11.40 27.55
N GLU A 128 -5.65 11.10 28.64
CA GLU A 128 -4.18 11.06 28.67
C GLU A 128 -3.60 9.98 27.73
N GLN A 129 -4.40 8.97 27.40
CA GLN A 129 -4.07 7.90 26.45
C GLN A 129 -4.26 8.34 24.98
N GLY A 130 -4.59 9.61 24.75
CA GLY A 130 -4.56 10.28 23.46
C GLY A 130 -5.76 9.97 22.58
N ARG A 131 -5.56 9.94 21.27
CA ARG A 131 -6.63 9.75 20.30
C ARG A 131 -6.55 8.37 19.68
N LEU A 132 -7.67 7.67 19.61
CA LEU A 132 -7.83 6.39 18.91
C LEU A 132 -8.40 6.67 17.53
N ASP A 133 -7.82 6.09 16.48
CA ASP A 133 -8.24 6.34 15.10
C ASP A 133 -9.68 5.90 14.85
N ILE A 134 -9.99 4.63 15.15
CA ILE A 134 -11.35 4.07 15.10
C ILE A 134 -11.59 3.17 16.31
N VAL A 135 -12.77 3.30 16.93
CA VAL A 135 -13.24 2.45 18.02
C VAL A 135 -14.59 1.85 17.62
N ILE A 136 -14.69 0.54 17.75
CA ILE A 136 -15.88 -0.24 17.42
C ILE A 136 -16.31 -0.99 18.69
N GLU A 137 -17.49 -0.67 19.22
CA GLU A 137 -18.02 -1.26 20.45
C GLU A 137 -19.27 -2.09 20.15
N HIS A 138 -19.32 -3.31 20.67
CA HIS A 138 -20.51 -4.15 20.76
C HIS A 138 -20.98 -4.20 22.21
N PHE A 139 -22.24 -3.82 22.46
CA PHE A 139 -22.76 -3.62 23.82
C PHE A 139 -23.50 -4.82 24.41
N GLN A 140 -23.74 -5.88 23.62
CA GLN A 140 -24.38 -7.11 24.10
C GLN A 140 -23.35 -8.20 24.36
N GLU A 141 -23.69 -9.19 25.18
CA GLU A 141 -22.78 -10.29 25.48
C GLU A 141 -22.51 -11.17 24.25
N PRO A 142 -21.23 -11.50 23.94
CA PRO A 142 -20.03 -11.01 24.63
C PRO A 142 -19.75 -9.54 24.28
N LYS A 143 -19.63 -8.68 25.30
CA LYS A 143 -19.26 -7.28 25.09
C LYS A 143 -17.88 -7.22 24.47
N THR A 144 -17.76 -6.49 23.36
CA THR A 144 -16.54 -6.51 22.55
C THR A 144 -16.13 -5.11 22.17
N ILE A 145 -14.85 -4.78 22.30
CA ILE A 145 -14.28 -3.53 21.85
C ILE A 145 -13.12 -3.81 20.90
N ILE A 146 -13.18 -3.21 19.72
CA ILE A 146 -12.13 -3.30 18.71
C ILE A 146 -11.62 -1.89 18.47
N VAL A 147 -10.33 -1.68 18.70
CA VAL A 147 -9.64 -0.43 18.37
C VAL A 147 -8.84 -0.69 17.11
N ILE A 148 -9.04 0.13 16.09
CA ILE A 148 -8.28 0.06 14.84
C ILE A 148 -7.37 1.28 14.77
N GLU A 149 -6.07 1.04 14.60
CA GLU A 149 -5.08 2.06 14.30
C GLU A 149 -4.67 1.93 12.82
N ASN A 150 -4.82 3.00 12.05
CA ASN A 150 -4.57 2.98 10.62
C ASN A 150 -3.27 3.72 10.30
N LYS A 151 -2.28 3.01 9.75
CA LYS A 151 -0.98 3.58 9.40
C LYS A 151 -0.63 3.40 7.94
N ILE A 152 -0.36 4.51 7.27
CA ILE A 152 0.01 4.49 5.84
C ILE A 152 1.53 4.45 5.66
N ASP A 153 2.27 5.26 6.41
CA ASP A 153 3.68 5.55 6.13
C ASP A 153 4.68 5.04 7.17
N ALA A 154 4.26 4.91 8.43
CA ALA A 154 5.15 4.60 9.55
C ALA A 154 4.66 3.40 10.36
N GLY A 155 5.61 2.72 11.01
CA GLY A 155 5.31 1.68 11.99
C GLY A 155 4.69 2.26 13.27
N LEU A 156 4.01 1.41 14.01
CA LEU A 156 3.43 1.76 15.31
C LEU A 156 4.53 2.04 16.35
N GLN A 157 4.36 3.11 17.14
CA GLN A 157 5.25 3.37 18.26
C GLN A 157 4.90 2.47 19.44
N ALA A 158 5.91 1.86 20.08
CA ALA A 158 5.70 0.92 21.20
C ALA A 158 4.89 1.55 22.36
N ASP A 159 5.14 2.82 22.66
CA ASP A 159 4.42 3.56 23.71
C ASP A 159 2.93 3.72 23.39
N GLN A 160 2.57 3.77 22.10
CA GLN A 160 1.19 3.90 21.68
C GLN A 160 0.38 2.63 21.99
N LEU A 161 0.96 1.44 21.75
CA LEU A 161 0.36 0.15 22.10
C LEU A 161 0.10 0.03 23.60
N ILE A 162 1.10 0.37 24.42
CA ILE A 162 1.01 0.28 25.88
C ILE A 162 -0.12 1.19 26.40
N ARG A 163 -0.19 2.42 25.88
CA ARG A 163 -1.24 3.38 26.25
C ARG A 163 -2.64 2.87 25.92
N TYR A 164 -2.81 2.22 24.77
CA TYR A 164 -4.10 1.68 24.35
C TYR A 164 -4.48 0.42 25.11
N ALA A 165 -3.53 -0.46 25.41
CA ALA A 165 -3.75 -1.61 26.29
C ALA A 165 -4.21 -1.15 27.69
N ASN A 166 -3.48 -0.21 28.29
CA ASN A 166 -3.85 0.37 29.58
C ASN A 166 -5.23 1.06 29.55
N TRP A 167 -5.56 1.74 28.45
CA TRP A 167 -6.88 2.36 28.29
C TRP A 167 -7.99 1.31 28.23
N LEU A 168 -7.80 0.23 27.47
CA LEU A 168 -8.76 -0.87 27.34
C LEU A 168 -9.02 -1.55 28.69
N GLU A 169 -7.95 -1.85 29.44
CA GLU A 169 -8.06 -2.45 30.78
C GLU A 169 -8.84 -1.56 31.76
N ASN A 170 -8.66 -0.24 31.71
CA ASN A 170 -9.31 0.68 32.66
C ASN A 170 -10.73 1.09 32.26
N TYR A 171 -11.00 1.25 30.95
CA TYR A 171 -12.26 1.81 30.46
C TYR A 171 -13.35 0.75 30.24
N ARG A 172 -12.93 -0.49 29.91
CA ARG A 172 -13.80 -1.58 29.47
C ARG A 172 -13.25 -2.94 29.92
N SER A 173 -12.93 -3.07 31.21
CA SER A 173 -12.43 -4.33 31.79
C SER A 173 -13.39 -5.51 31.61
N ASP A 174 -14.68 -5.23 31.40
CA ASP A 174 -15.73 -6.22 31.11
C ASP A 174 -15.88 -6.56 29.63
N TYR A 175 -15.05 -6.01 28.73
CA TYR A 175 -15.12 -6.26 27.30
C TYR A 175 -13.99 -7.17 26.84
N GLN A 176 -14.30 -8.07 25.91
CA GLN A 176 -13.29 -8.68 25.07
C GLN A 176 -12.66 -7.60 24.19
N SER A 177 -11.36 -7.36 24.36
CA SER A 177 -10.66 -6.27 23.71
C SER A 177 -9.73 -6.73 22.60
N HIS A 178 -9.75 -6.03 21.48
CA HIS A 178 -8.91 -6.29 20.32
C HIS A 178 -8.27 -5.00 19.81
N LEU A 179 -6.96 -5.02 19.62
CA LEU A 179 -6.22 -3.93 18.98
C LEU A 179 -5.79 -4.39 17.59
N VAL A 180 -6.27 -3.71 16.56
CA VAL A 180 -6.06 -4.03 15.15
C VAL A 180 -5.18 -2.96 14.54
N TYR A 181 -4.09 -3.40 13.93
CA TYR A 181 -3.17 -2.54 13.21
C TYR A 181 -3.38 -2.72 11.71
N LEU A 182 -3.76 -1.64 11.00
CA LEU A 182 -3.96 -1.67 9.56
C LEU A 182 -2.84 -0.94 8.84
N THR A 183 -2.21 -1.64 7.91
CA THR A 183 -1.22 -1.10 6.97
C THR A 183 -1.61 -1.43 5.53
N PRO A 184 -1.14 -0.66 4.53
CA PRO A 184 -1.40 -0.96 3.12
C PRO A 184 -0.97 -2.37 2.68
N THR A 185 0.00 -2.98 3.37
CA THR A 185 0.55 -4.30 3.03
C THR A 185 0.06 -5.43 3.91
N GLY A 186 -0.62 -5.14 5.03
CA GLY A 186 -1.13 -6.16 5.95
C GLY A 186 -0.06 -7.00 6.65
N ASN A 187 1.15 -6.43 6.79
CA ASN A 187 2.26 -7.02 7.54
C ASN A 187 2.12 -6.77 9.04
#